data_AF-A0A380MRT3-F1
#
_entry.id   AF-A0A380MRT3-F1
#
_cell.length_a   1.000
_cell.length_b   1.000
_cell.length_c   1.000
_cell.angle_alpha   90.00
_cell.angle_beta   90.00
_cell.angle_gamma   90.00
#
_symmetry.space_group_name_H-M   'P 1'
#
loop_
_entity.id
_entity.type
_entity.pdbx_description
1 polymer ?
#
loop_
_entity_poly.entity_id
_entity_poly.type
_entity_poly.pdbx_seq_one_letter_code
_entity_poly.pdbx_strand_id
1 'polypeptide(L)'
;MLLAVLHRHGGISMHDMDVYVNVVGGLKISETASDLAVLAAAVSSLRGVAIPPDTVIIGEIGLAGELRPVANGEARIKAAEQHGFKRIILPQANAPRKKAGKLTIYSANTLSEALEQLKEME
;
A
#
# COMPACT_ATOMS: atom_id res chain seq x y z
N MET A 1 15.34 -4.21 0.97
CA MET A 1 14.78 -4.39 -0.39
C MET A 1 13.83 -3.26 -0.77
N LEU A 2 12.76 -3.02 -0.01
CA LEU A 2 11.71 -2.04 -0.36
C LEU A 2 12.24 -0.64 -0.68
N LEU A 3 13.14 -0.08 0.14
CA LEU A 3 13.72 1.25 -0.12
C LEU A 3 14.53 1.31 -1.43
N ALA A 4 15.17 0.21 -1.84
CA ALA A 4 15.89 0.16 -3.12
C ALA A 4 14.91 0.17 -4.31
N VAL A 5 13.77 -0.52 -4.18
CA VAL A 5 12.70 -0.52 -5.19
C VAL A 5 12.03 0.86 -5.24
N LEU A 6 11.78 1.48 -4.08
CA LEU A 6 11.29 2.85 -3.97
C LEU A 6 12.21 3.85 -4.67
N HIS A 7 13.52 3.73 -4.48
CA HIS A 7 14.49 4.57 -5.16
C HIS A 7 14.44 4.37 -6.68
N ARG A 8 14.50 3.13 -7.16
CA ARG A 8 14.56 2.81 -8.59
C ARG A 8 13.27 3.15 -9.35
N HIS A 9 12.11 2.88 -8.77
CA HIS A 9 10.81 2.94 -9.47
C HIS A 9 9.87 4.02 -8.93
N GLY A 10 10.04 4.42 -7.68
CA GLY A 10 9.30 5.55 -7.09
C GLY A 10 10.03 6.89 -7.21
N GLY A 11 11.30 6.90 -7.61
CA GLY A 11 12.11 8.11 -7.73
C GLY A 11 12.42 8.81 -6.40
N ILE A 12 12.22 8.11 -5.27
CA ILE A 12 12.39 8.65 -3.93
C ILE A 12 13.58 7.96 -3.26
N SER A 13 14.63 8.74 -2.99
CA SER A 13 15.83 8.22 -2.34
C SER A 13 15.76 8.39 -0.83
N MET A 14 16.16 7.34 -0.10
CA MET A 14 16.30 7.35 1.37
C MET A 14 17.61 6.71 1.81
N HIS A 15 18.67 6.83 1.01
CA HIS A 15 19.92 6.09 1.21
C HIS A 15 20.80 6.65 2.34
N ASP A 16 20.61 7.92 2.68
CA ASP A 16 21.34 8.69 3.69
C ASP A 16 20.51 8.91 4.97
N MET A 17 19.37 8.22 5.09
CA MET A 17 18.45 8.34 6.21
C MET A 17 18.32 7.01 6.97
N ASP A 18 18.25 7.12 8.29
CA ASP A 18 17.86 6.00 9.14
C ASP A 18 16.35 5.82 9.09
N VAL A 19 15.90 4.68 8.55
CA VAL A 19 14.47 4.36 8.41
C VAL A 19 14.07 3.32 9.45
N TYR A 20 13.24 3.74 10.40
CA TYR A 20 12.65 2.87 11.41
C TYR A 20 11.19 2.56 11.05
N VAL A 21 10.81 1.28 11.11
CA VAL A 21 9.44 0.82 10.87
C VAL A 21 9.03 -0.08 12.03
N ASN A 22 7.82 0.12 12.55
CA ASN A 22 7.24 -0.70 13.60
C ASN A 22 5.82 -1.13 13.23
N VAL A 23 5.45 -2.33 13.67
CA VAL A 23 4.07 -2.83 13.57
C VAL A 23 3.41 -2.68 14.93
N VAL A 24 2.36 -1.85 14.99
CA VAL A 24 1.63 -1.59 16.24
C VAL A 24 0.88 -2.83 16.70
N GLY A 25 0.73 -3.00 18.02
CA GLY A 25 -0.02 -4.10 18.63
C GLY A 25 0.79 -5.38 18.86
N GLY A 26 2.11 -5.34 18.71
CA GLY A 26 2.98 -6.50 18.94
C GLY A 26 2.82 -7.61 17.90
N LEU A 27 2.19 -7.29 16.76
CA LEU A 27 1.95 -8.23 15.68
C LEU A 27 3.25 -8.51 14.91
N LYS A 28 3.44 -9.76 14.51
CA LYS A 28 4.47 -10.14 13.55
C LYS A 28 3.82 -10.34 12.20
N ILE A 29 4.29 -9.59 11.20
CA ILE A 29 3.84 -9.75 9.82
C ILE A 29 4.83 -10.65 9.09
N SER A 30 4.36 -11.78 8.60
CA SER A 30 5.13 -12.76 7.83
C SER A 30 4.55 -12.95 6.44
N GLU A 31 4.08 -11.88 5.82
CA GLU A 31 3.55 -11.87 4.45
C GLU A 31 3.98 -10.64 3.66
N THR A 32 4.10 -10.82 2.35
CA THR A 32 4.49 -9.77 1.38
C THR A 32 3.36 -8.79 1.07
N ALA A 33 2.11 -9.10 1.44
CA ALA A 33 0.98 -8.18 1.23
C ALA A 33 1.13 -6.84 1.95
N SER A 34 2.06 -6.74 2.90
CA SER A 34 2.37 -5.53 3.67
C SER A 34 3.41 -4.62 3.00
N ASP A 35 4.08 -5.06 1.93
CA ASP A 35 5.19 -4.32 1.31
C ASP A 35 4.77 -2.90 0.90
N LEU A 36 3.62 -2.77 0.22
CA LEU A 36 3.10 -1.47 -0.19
C LEU A 36 2.71 -0.59 0.99
N ALA A 37 2.15 -1.16 2.07
CA ALA A 37 1.80 -0.42 3.27
C ALA A 37 3.05 0.13 3.98
N VAL A 38 4.13 -0.67 4.04
CA VAL A 38 5.41 -0.26 4.62
C VAL A 38 6.03 0.88 3.82
N LEU A 39 6.02 0.79 2.48
CA LEU A 39 6.52 1.89 1.65
C LEU A 39 5.66 3.15 1.75
N ALA A 40 4.34 3.01 1.77
CA ALA A 40 3.43 4.13 1.96
C ALA A 40 3.71 4.84 3.29
N ALA A 41 3.90 4.10 4.38
CA ALA A 41 4.27 4.64 5.68
C ALA A 41 5.64 5.36 5.65
N ALA A 42 6.64 4.78 4.99
CA ALA A 42 7.95 5.42 4.84
C ALA A 42 7.88 6.72 4.04
N VAL A 43 7.13 6.74 2.93
CA VAL A 43 6.93 7.94 2.10
C VAL A 43 6.14 9.01 2.85
N SER A 44 5.09 8.60 3.58
CA SER A 44 4.30 9.50 4.45
C SER A 44 5.18 10.15 5.52
N SER A 45 6.02 9.35 6.19
CA SER A 45 6.98 9.84 7.19
C SER A 45 7.97 10.83 6.60
N LEU A 46 8.55 10.50 5.43
CA LEU A 46 9.50 11.39 4.74
C LEU A 46 8.89 12.72 4.33
N ARG A 47 7.63 12.72 3.86
CA ARG A 47 6.94 13.92 3.39
C ARG A 47 6.30 14.74 4.52
N GLY A 48 6.10 14.15 5.69
CA GLY A 48 5.32 14.77 6.76
C GLY A 48 3.84 14.91 6.44
N VAL A 49 3.30 14.10 5.52
CA VAL A 49 1.89 14.12 5.12
C VAL A 49 1.22 12.82 5.57
N ALA A 50 0.17 12.94 6.37
CA ALA A 50 -0.52 11.79 6.93
C ALA A 50 -1.42 11.11 5.89
N ILE A 51 -1.35 9.77 5.81
CA ILE A 51 -2.32 8.98 5.05
C ILE A 51 -3.68 9.05 5.77
N PRO A 52 -4.81 9.26 5.06
CA PRO A 52 -6.12 9.29 5.70
C PRO A 52 -6.38 8.02 6.54
N PRO A 53 -6.84 8.15 7.79
CA PRO A 53 -6.91 7.02 8.74
C PRO A 53 -7.94 5.95 8.35
N ASP A 54 -8.83 6.25 7.41
CA ASP A 54 -9.84 5.34 6.86
C ASP A 54 -9.39 4.65 5.55
N THR A 55 -8.07 4.56 5.33
CA THR A 55 -7.44 3.92 4.17
C THR A 55 -6.76 2.60 4.55
N VAL A 56 -7.08 1.54 3.80
CA VAL A 56 -6.33 0.28 3.82
C VAL A 56 -5.35 0.24 2.65
N ILE A 57 -4.13 -0.24 2.87
CA ILE A 57 -3.13 -0.42 1.80
C ILE A 57 -2.65 -1.85 1.85
N ILE A 58 -2.74 -2.55 0.72
CA ILE A 58 -2.26 -3.92 0.56
C ILE A 58 -1.53 -4.04 -0.78
N GLY A 59 -0.52 -4.88 -0.86
CA GLY A 59 0.20 -5.15 -2.10
C GLY A 59 1.57 -5.72 -1.86
N GLU A 60 1.94 -6.75 -2.63
CA GLU A 60 3.30 -7.23 -2.75
C GLU A 60 4.04 -6.42 -3.80
N ILE A 61 5.31 -6.11 -3.54
CA ILE A 61 6.14 -5.33 -4.45
C ILE A 61 7.23 -6.22 -5.04
N GLY A 62 7.21 -6.36 -6.37
CA GLY A 62 8.30 -6.99 -7.09
C GLY A 62 9.49 -6.06 -7.29
N LEU A 63 10.65 -6.65 -7.61
CA LEU A 63 11.90 -5.91 -7.81
C LEU A 63 11.87 -4.99 -9.05
N ALA A 64 10.99 -5.28 -10.02
CA ALA A 64 10.78 -4.45 -11.20
C ALA A 64 9.75 -3.33 -10.94
N GLY A 65 9.33 -3.13 -9.69
CA GLY A 65 8.39 -2.08 -9.31
C GLY A 65 6.93 -2.44 -9.60
N GLU A 66 6.66 -3.68 -10.02
CA GLU A 66 5.31 -4.18 -10.26
C GLU A 66 4.60 -4.51 -8.95
N LEU A 67 3.29 -4.27 -8.91
CA LEU A 67 2.42 -4.71 -7.82
C LEU A 67 1.85 -6.09 -8.13
N ARG A 68 2.14 -7.04 -7.25
CA ARG A 68 1.73 -8.44 -7.38
C ARG A 68 0.49 -8.72 -6.55
N PRO A 69 -0.42 -9.57 -7.03
CA PRO A 69 -1.65 -9.87 -6.30
C PRO A 69 -1.36 -10.53 -4.95
N VAL A 70 -2.10 -10.10 -3.93
CA VAL A 70 -2.02 -10.66 -2.58
C VAL A 70 -3.02 -11.78 -2.38
N ALA A 71 -2.69 -12.72 -1.49
CA ALA A 71 -3.58 -13.79 -1.10
C ALA A 71 -4.88 -13.26 -0.46
N ASN A 72 -6.01 -13.89 -0.80
CA ASN A 72 -7.33 -13.59 -0.25
C ASN A 72 -7.79 -12.13 -0.45
N GLY A 73 -7.45 -11.50 -1.59
CA GLY A 73 -7.78 -10.08 -1.85
C GLY A 73 -9.26 -9.72 -1.68
N GLU A 74 -10.18 -10.56 -2.17
CA GLU A 74 -11.63 -10.32 -1.99
C GLU A 74 -12.05 -10.35 -0.52
N ALA A 75 -11.48 -11.27 0.27
CA ALA A 75 -11.77 -11.36 1.70
C ALA A 75 -11.23 -10.14 2.46
N ARG A 76 -10.05 -9.63 2.06
CA ARG A 76 -9.46 -8.41 2.63
C ARG A 76 -10.30 -7.16 2.31
N ILE A 77 -10.81 -7.05 1.07
CA ILE A 77 -11.73 -5.97 0.66
C ILE A 77 -13.00 -6.01 1.53
N LYS A 78 -13.63 -7.19 1.67
CA LYS A 78 -14.83 -7.35 2.50
C LYS A 78 -14.57 -7.01 3.97
N ALA A 79 -13.43 -7.43 4.51
CA ALA A 79 -13.04 -7.11 5.88
C ALA A 79 -12.85 -5.59 6.06
N ALA A 80 -12.18 -4.91 5.12
CA ALA A 80 -12.03 -3.46 5.16
C ALA A 80 -13.39 -2.75 5.20
N GLU A 81 -14.35 -3.19 4.38
CA GLU A 81 -15.73 -2.66 4.40
C GLU A 81 -16.44 -2.92 5.73
N GLN A 82 -16.38 -4.14 6.22
CA GLN A 82 -17.03 -4.54 7.48
C GLN A 82 -16.48 -3.77 8.69
N HIS A 83 -15.19 -3.44 8.67
CA HIS A 83 -14.54 -2.63 9.70
C HIS A 83 -14.66 -1.11 9.48
N GLY A 84 -15.40 -0.67 8.46
CA GLY A 84 -15.76 0.74 8.28
C GLY A 84 -14.70 1.60 7.58
N PHE A 85 -13.70 0.99 6.94
CA PHE A 85 -12.76 1.73 6.09
C PHE A 85 -13.48 2.28 4.86
N LYS A 86 -13.04 3.45 4.38
CA LYS A 86 -13.66 4.12 3.22
C LYS A 86 -12.87 3.91 1.94
N ARG A 87 -11.58 3.59 2.06
CA ARG A 87 -10.64 3.54 0.95
C ARG A 87 -9.78 2.28 1.03
N ILE A 88 -9.43 1.73 -0.13
CA ILE A 88 -8.39 0.71 -0.23
C ILE A 88 -7.49 0.96 -1.43
N ILE A 89 -6.18 0.85 -1.24
CA ILE A 89 -5.18 0.77 -2.31
C ILE A 89 -4.75 -0.68 -2.44
N LEU A 90 -4.80 -1.23 -3.66
CA LEU A 90 -4.50 -2.65 -3.91
C LEU A 90 -3.89 -2.90 -5.31
N PRO A 91 -3.25 -4.06 -5.53
CA PRO A 91 -2.81 -4.46 -6.87
C PRO A 91 -4.00 -4.60 -7.82
N GLN A 92 -3.87 -4.17 -9.07
CA GLN A 92 -4.93 -4.27 -10.10
C GLN A 92 -5.52 -5.68 -10.22
N ALA A 93 -4.68 -6.70 -10.06
CA ALA A 93 -5.10 -8.10 -10.12
C ALA A 93 -6.02 -8.53 -8.95
N ASN A 94 -6.05 -7.78 -7.84
CA ASN A 94 -7.00 -7.99 -6.73
C ASN A 94 -8.29 -7.17 -6.86
N ALA A 95 -8.38 -6.25 -7.84
CA ALA A 95 -9.56 -5.41 -8.00
C ALA A 95 -10.78 -6.26 -8.40
N PRO A 96 -11.96 -6.05 -7.78
CA PRO A 96 -13.14 -6.83 -8.08
C PRO A 96 -13.67 -6.48 -9.47
N ARG A 97 -14.10 -7.49 -10.24
CA ARG A 97 -14.66 -7.30 -11.59
C ARG A 97 -15.96 -6.49 -11.61
N LYS A 98 -16.71 -6.51 -10.52
CA LYS A 98 -17.91 -5.69 -10.30
C LYS A 98 -17.71 -4.90 -9.03
N LYS A 99 -17.89 -3.57 -9.08
CA LYS A 99 -17.96 -2.75 -7.88
C LYS A 99 -19.16 -3.23 -7.05
N ALA A 100 -18.86 -3.78 -5.88
CA ALA A 100 -19.84 -4.09 -4.86
C ALA A 100 -19.41 -3.35 -3.60
N GLY A 101 -20.36 -2.70 -2.92
CA GLY A 101 -20.13 -2.02 -1.65
C GLY A 101 -19.79 -0.53 -1.77
N LYS A 102 -19.33 0.04 -0.65
CA LYS A 102 -19.12 1.48 -0.45
C LYS A 102 -17.64 1.85 -0.40
N LEU A 103 -16.73 0.86 -0.40
CA LEU A 103 -15.29 1.10 -0.40
C LEU A 103 -14.86 1.74 -1.71
N THR A 104 -14.11 2.84 -1.60
CA THR A 104 -13.42 3.42 -2.76
C THR A 104 -12.17 2.60 -3.03
N ILE A 105 -12.13 1.95 -4.19
CA ILE A 105 -11.02 1.10 -4.60
C ILE A 105 -10.11 1.90 -5.53
N TYR A 106 -8.86 2.01 -5.10
CA TYR A 106 -7.75 2.54 -5.86
C TYR A 106 -6.85 1.36 -6.25
N SER A 107 -6.74 1.07 -7.53
CA SER A 107 -5.98 -0.07 -8.02
C SER A 107 -4.81 0.37 -8.87
N ALA A 108 -3.67 -0.30 -8.71
CA ALA A 108 -2.43 0.04 -9.40
C ALA A 108 -1.70 -1.22 -9.90
N ASN A 109 -1.03 -1.12 -11.04
CA ASN A 109 -0.16 -2.17 -11.58
C ASN A 109 1.30 -1.97 -11.15
N THR A 110 1.69 -0.74 -10.81
CA THR A 110 3.07 -0.38 -10.48
C THR A 110 3.15 0.43 -9.19
N LEU A 111 4.34 0.46 -8.59
CA LEU A 111 4.62 1.27 -7.41
C LEU A 111 4.40 2.76 -7.71
N SER A 112 4.81 3.25 -8.88
CA SER A 112 4.65 4.65 -9.27
C SER A 112 3.17 5.06 -9.30
N GLU A 113 2.31 4.23 -9.92
CA GLU A 113 0.84 4.44 -9.92
C GLU A 113 0.28 4.48 -8.50
N ALA A 114 0.68 3.55 -7.62
CA ALA A 114 0.19 3.54 -6.23
C ALA A 114 0.64 4.78 -5.44
N LEU A 115 1.85 5.29 -5.69
CA LEU A 115 2.33 6.53 -5.09
C LEU A 115 1.59 7.77 -5.60
N GLU A 116 1.12 7.77 -6.85
CA GLU A 116 0.24 8.81 -7.38
C GLU A 116 -1.13 8.76 -6.70
N GLN A 117 -1.72 7.58 -6.54
CA GLN A 117 -2.97 7.41 -5.79
C GLN A 117 -2.86 7.94 -4.36
N LEU A 118 -1.72 7.72 -3.69
CA LEU A 118 -1.48 8.27 -2.35
C LEU A 118 -1.43 9.80 -2.34
N LYS A 119 -0.82 10.44 -3.34
CA LYS A 119 -0.76 11.90 -3.47
C LYS A 119 -2.13 12.53 -3.68
N GLU A 120 -3.01 11.86 -4.43
CA GLU A 120 -4.38 12.34 -4.68
C GLU A 120 -5.27 12.28 -3.42
N MET A 121 -4.82 11.61 -2.35
CA MET A 121 -5.51 11.51 -1.07
C MET A 121 -5.06 12.55 -0.03
N GLU A 122 -3.96 13.27 -0.32
CA GLU A 122 -3.44 14.39 0.49
C GLU A 122 -4.36 15.64 0.35
#